data_AF-A0A0M4TY46-F1
#
_entry.id   AF-A0A0M4TY46-F1
#
_cell.length_a   1.000
_cell.length_b   1.000
_cell.length_c   1.000
_cell.angle_alpha   90.00
_cell.angle_beta   90.00
_cell.angle_gamma   90.00
#
_symmetry.space_group_name_H-M   'P 1'
#
loop_
_entity.id
_entity.type
_entity.pdbx_description
1 polymer ?
#
loop_
_entity_poly.entity_id
_entity_poly.type
_entity_poly.pdbx_seq_one_letter_code
_entity_poly.pdbx_strand_id
1 'polypeptide(L)' 'MEVKLILAGLTVVFSVACLFFGTKNGFYDSENYHGNGSAH' A
#
# COMPACT_ATOMS: atom_id res chain seq x y z
N MET A 1 7.19 -26.00 -10.53
CA MET A 1 8.11 -25.21 -9.68
C MET A 1 8.01 -23.72 -10.01
N GLU A 2 8.01 -23.35 -11.30
CA GLU A 2 7.85 -21.97 -11.81
C GLU A 2 6.87 -21.06 -11.07
N VAL A 3 5.58 -21.42 -10.99
CA VAL A 3 4.58 -20.56 -10.35
C VAL A 3 4.87 -20.26 -8.89
N LYS A 4 5.45 -21.23 -8.16
CA LYS A 4 5.78 -21.06 -6.73
C LYS A 4 6.94 -20.07 -6.55
N LEU A 5 7.94 -20.12 -7.43
CA LEU A 5 9.06 -19.19 -7.43
C LEU A 5 8.61 -17.78 -7.82
N ILE A 6 7.76 -17.66 -8.85
CA ILE A 6 7.18 -16.38 -9.26
C ILE A 6 6.37 -15.78 -8.12
N LEU A 7 5.52 -16.58 -7.46
CA LEU A 7 4.73 -16.10 -6.34
C LEU A 7 5.61 -15.62 -5.19
N ALA A 8 6.65 -16.38 -4.83
CA ALA A 8 7.59 -15.99 -3.78
C ALA A 8 8.30 -14.67 -4.09
N GLY A 9 8.77 -14.48 -5.33
CA GLY A 9 9.37 -13.23 -5.78
C GLY A 9 8.40 -12.06 -5.74
N LEU A 10 7.18 -12.25 -6.25
CA LEU A 10 6.13 -11.23 -6.22
C LEU A 10 5.71 -10.86 -4.81
N THR A 11 5.66 -11.82 -3.88
CA THR A 11 5.34 -11.54 -2.47
C THR A 11 6.36 -10.59 -1.86
N VAL A 12 7.66 -10.80 -2.10
CA VAL A 12 8.71 -9.91 -1.58
C VAL A 12 8.55 -8.50 -2.15
N VAL A 13 8.39 -8.39 -3.47
CA VAL A 13 8.20 -7.09 -4.15
C VAL A 13 6.94 -6.38 -3.64
N PHE A 14 5.84 -7.12 -3.53
CA PHE A 14 4.56 -6.60 -3.04
C PHE A 14 4.67 -6.11 -1.59
N SER A 15 5.29 -6.87 -0.70
CA SER A 15 5.46 -6.47 0.71
C SER A 15 6.28 -5.19 0.85
N VAL A 16 7.40 -5.07 0.13
CA VAL A 16 8.22 -3.85 0.15
C VAL A 16 7.45 -2.67 -0.45
N ALA A 17 6.71 -2.89 -1.55
CA ALA A 17 5.90 -1.86 -2.17
C ALA A 17 4.78 -1.37 -1.24
N CYS A 18 4.09 -2.25 -0.52
CA CYS A 18 3.08 -1.88 0.47
C CYS A 18 3.66 -0.97 1.57
N LEU A 19 4.84 -1.32 2.10
CA LEU A 19 5.51 -0.49 3.10
C LEU A 19 5.89 0.88 2.53
N PHE A 20 6.44 0.92 1.30
CA PHE A 20 6.81 2.17 0.65
C PHE A 20 5.59 3.07 0.40
N PHE A 21 4.58 2.57 -0.32
CA PHE A 21 3.39 3.35 -0.67
C PHE A 21 2.52 3.68 0.54
N GLY A 22 2.52 2.85 1.59
CA GLY A 22 1.86 3.15 2.85
C GLY A 22 2.39 4.41 3.54
N THR A 23 3.65 4.81 3.27
CA THR A 23 4.23 6.06 3.77
C THR A 23 4.01 7.26 2.85
N LYS A 24 3.50 7.03 1.64
CA LYS A 24 3.32 8.05 0.59
C LYS A 24 1.86 8.42 0.45
N ASN A 25 1.29 8.95 1.51
CA ASN A 25 -0.05 9.53 1.52
C ASN A 25 0.02 11.06 1.35
N GLY A 26 -1.11 11.69 1.04
CA GLY A 26 -1.15 13.15 0.85
C GLY A 26 -2.51 13.76 1.16
N PHE A 27 -3.56 13.33 0.47
CA PHE A 27 -4.88 13.94 0.62
C PHE A 27 -5.42 13.80 2.06
N TYR A 28 -5.41 12.59 2.61
CA TYR A 28 -5.95 12.30 3.94
C TYR A 28 -5.18 12.95 5.09
N ASP A 29 -3.93 13.37 4.87
CA ASP A 29 -3.10 14.06 5.86
C ASP A 29 -3.08 15.59 5.61
N SER A 30 -3.83 16.08 4.62
CA SER A 30 -3.87 17.51 4.27
C SER A 30 -5.00 18.24 4.97
N GLU A 31 -4.87 19.56 5.08
CA GLU A 31 -5.92 20.47 5.57
C GLU A 31 -7.22 20.42 4.73
N ASN A 32 -7.17 19.86 3.51
CA ASN A 32 -8.35 19.71 2.66
C ASN A 32 -9.21 18.51 3.06
N TYR A 33 -8.70 17.62 3.93
CA TYR A 33 -9.42 16.46 4.39
C TYR A 33 -10.19 16.76 5.67
N HIS A 34 -11.52 16.77 5.55
CA HIS A 34 -12.43 17.10 6.65
C HIS A 34 -13.15 15.88 7.24
N GLY A 35 -12.76 14.67 6.82
CA GLY A 35 -13.34 13.41 7.28
C GLY A 35 -12.49 12.71 8.33
N ASN A 36 -12.93 11.53 8.77
CA ASN A 36 -12.21 10.68 9.73
C ASN A 36 -11.66 9.38 9.10
N GLY A 37 -11.66 9.29 7.77
CA GLY A 37 -11.20 8.12 7.01
C GLY A 37 -12.31 7.16 6.58
N SER A 38 -13.59 7.41 6.90
CA SER A 38 -14.70 6.51 6.55
C SER A 38 -15.88 7.23 5.90
N ALA A 39 -16.75 6.44 5.26
CA ALA A 39 -18.02 6.91 4.72
C ALA A 39 -19.08 6.77 5.83
N HIS A 40 -19.31 7.85 6.56
CA HIS A 40 -20.36 7.97 7.57
C HIS A 40 -21.24 9.18 7.25
#